data_AF-A0A2U3MZT7-F1
#
_entry.id   AF-A0A2U3MZT7-F1
#
_cell.length_a   1.000
_cell.length_b   1.000
_cell.length_c   1.000
_cell.angle_alpha   90.00
_cell.angle_beta   90.00
_cell.angle_gamma   90.00
#
_symmetry.space_group_name_H-M   'P 1'
#
loop_
_entity.id
_entity.type
_entity.pdbx_description
1 polymer ?
#
loop_
_entity_poly.entity_id
_entity_poly.type
_entity_poly.pdbx_seq_one_letter_code
_entity_poly.pdbx_strand_id
1 'polypeptide(L)'
;MKTNTSLLVIACIATGLTACASTSNNTNTSAPKIGMANPASTFCVEQGGELSIRKSADGGEVGYCKLPSGQEIEEWEFFRKSQKQ
;
A
#
# COMPACT_ATOMS: atom_id res chain seq x y z
N MET A 1 -42.10 57.92 29.37
CA MET A 1 -40.72 57.96 29.90
C MET A 1 -39.76 58.10 28.73
N LYS A 2 -38.81 59.03 28.81
CA LYS A 2 -37.80 59.34 27.77
C LYS A 2 -36.64 58.34 27.84
N THR A 3 -36.10 57.92 26.69
CA THR A 3 -34.72 58.24 26.23
C THR A 3 -34.45 57.61 24.86
N ASN A 4 -33.85 58.41 23.96
CA ASN A 4 -33.27 58.03 22.68
C ASN A 4 -31.86 57.47 22.91
N THR A 5 -31.46 56.45 22.14
CA THR A 5 -30.03 56.12 21.98
C THR A 5 -29.70 55.88 20.51
N SER A 6 -28.69 56.63 20.05
CA SER A 6 -28.16 56.72 18.69
C SER A 6 -27.63 55.41 18.10
N LEU A 7 -27.87 55.28 16.79
CA LEU A 7 -26.91 54.94 15.73
C LEU A 7 -25.69 54.08 16.11
N LEU A 8 -25.66 52.84 15.63
CA LEU A 8 -24.46 52.21 15.08
C LEU A 8 -24.88 51.17 14.03
N VAL A 9 -24.67 51.55 12.77
CA VAL A 9 -24.52 50.64 11.63
C VAL A 9 -23.42 49.64 11.97
N ILE A 10 -23.59 48.34 11.65
CA ILE A 10 -22.55 47.49 11.04
C ILE A 10 -23.13 46.07 10.83
N ALA A 11 -23.33 45.79 9.54
CA ALA A 11 -23.13 44.53 8.83
C ALA A 11 -23.51 43.20 9.51
N CYS A 12 -24.56 42.56 8.99
CA CYS A 12 -24.56 41.12 8.78
C CYS A 12 -25.02 40.84 7.35
N ILE A 13 -24.05 40.75 6.44
CA ILE A 13 -24.24 40.24 5.08
C ILE A 13 -24.70 38.78 5.23
N ALA A 14 -26.00 38.54 5.15
CA ALA A 14 -26.58 37.21 5.11
C ALA A 14 -26.57 36.70 3.68
N THR A 15 -25.38 36.50 3.11
CA THR A 15 -25.23 35.67 1.91
C THR A 15 -25.19 34.23 2.35
N GLY A 16 -26.31 33.54 2.13
CA GLY A 16 -26.44 32.11 2.39
C GLY A 16 -25.41 31.31 1.61
N LEU A 17 -24.64 30.50 2.33
CA LEU A 17 -23.99 29.32 1.77
C LEU A 17 -24.71 28.10 2.34
N THR A 18 -25.71 27.61 1.59
CA THR A 18 -26.16 26.22 1.72
C THR A 18 -25.01 25.34 1.28
N ALA A 19 -24.21 24.87 2.24
CA ALA A 19 -23.25 23.81 2.02
C ALA A 19 -24.01 22.48 1.97
N CYS A 20 -24.25 21.97 0.77
CA CYS A 20 -24.60 20.57 0.55
C CYS A 20 -23.40 19.72 0.96
N ALA A 21 -23.40 19.24 2.21
CA ALA A 21 -22.48 18.22 2.66
C ALA A 21 -22.87 16.87 2.04
N SER A 22 -22.49 16.64 0.79
CA SER A 22 -22.32 15.30 0.24
C SER A 22 -20.90 14.84 0.57
N THR A 23 -20.63 14.52 1.83
CA THR A 23 -19.41 13.76 2.14
C THR A 23 -19.69 12.31 1.84
N SER A 24 -19.35 11.94 0.60
CA SER A 24 -19.15 10.57 0.18
C SER A 24 -18.39 9.82 1.26
N ASN A 25 -19.03 8.80 1.79
CA ASN A 25 -18.40 7.80 2.64
C ASN A 25 -17.38 7.06 1.78
N ASN A 26 -16.18 7.64 1.63
CA ASN A 26 -15.05 6.95 1.01
C ASN A 26 -14.52 6.00 2.09
N THR A 27 -15.20 4.87 2.24
CA THR A 27 -14.57 3.66 2.75
C THR A 27 -13.49 3.29 1.75
N ASN A 28 -12.37 3.99 1.80
CA ASN A 28 -11.11 3.52 1.27
C ASN A 28 -10.72 2.38 2.20
N THR A 29 -11.34 1.22 1.97
CA THR A 29 -10.74 -0.06 2.32
C THR A 29 -9.40 -0.03 1.63
N SER A 30 -8.39 0.46 2.35
CA SER A 30 -7.00 0.38 1.94
C SER A 30 -6.74 -1.13 1.89
N ALA A 31 -6.97 -1.72 0.71
CA ALA A 31 -6.49 -3.05 0.44
C ALA A 31 -5.03 -3.06 0.90
N PRO A 32 -4.61 -4.05 1.69
CA PRO A 32 -3.24 -4.10 2.16
C PRO A 32 -2.36 -3.90 0.93
N LYS A 33 -1.48 -2.89 0.98
CA LYS A 33 -0.51 -2.69 -0.08
C LYS A 33 0.34 -3.95 -0.07
N ILE A 34 0.00 -4.92 -0.91
CA ILE A 34 0.84 -6.07 -1.17
C ILE A 34 2.17 -5.46 -1.58
N GLY A 35 3.22 -5.75 -0.80
CA GLY A 35 4.55 -5.21 -1.06
C GLY A 35 4.98 -5.51 -2.50
N MET A 36 5.95 -4.76 -3.01
CA MET A 36 6.53 -5.08 -4.31
C MET A 36 6.94 -6.56 -4.34
N ALA A 37 6.72 -7.23 -5.47
CA ALA A 37 7.12 -8.62 -5.63
C ALA A 37 8.63 -8.77 -5.42
N ASN A 38 9.03 -9.84 -4.73
CA ASN A 38 10.45 -10.16 -4.56
C ASN A 38 11.04 -10.58 -5.93
N PRO A 39 12.06 -9.88 -6.45
CA PRO A 39 12.63 -10.19 -7.76
C PRO A 39 13.15 -11.63 -7.90
N ALA A 40 13.74 -12.20 -6.84
CA ALA A 40 14.22 -13.57 -6.86
C ALA A 40 13.06 -14.58 -6.92
N SER A 41 11.99 -14.31 -6.17
CA SER A 41 10.75 -15.10 -6.22
C SER A 41 10.10 -15.04 -7.60
N THR A 42 9.99 -13.85 -8.19
CA THR A 42 9.46 -13.66 -9.55
C THR A 42 10.30 -14.44 -10.56
N PHE A 43 11.62 -14.30 -10.48
CA PHE A 43 12.54 -15.02 -11.37
C PHE A 43 12.36 -16.53 -11.26
N CYS A 44 12.23 -17.09 -10.05
CA CYS A 44 11.95 -18.52 -9.87
C CYS A 44 10.73 -18.99 -10.67
N VAL A 45 9.62 -18.27 -10.54
CA VAL A 45 8.36 -18.59 -11.23
C VAL A 45 8.50 -18.42 -12.75
N GLU A 46 9.19 -17.38 -13.21
CA GLU A 46 9.47 -17.15 -14.63
C GLU A 46 10.34 -18.26 -15.25
N GLN A 47 11.21 -18.89 -14.48
CA GLN A 47 11.98 -20.07 -14.91
C GLN A 47 11.16 -21.38 -14.84
N GLY A 48 9.86 -21.30 -14.55
CA GLY A 48 8.96 -22.45 -14.39
C GLY A 48 9.15 -23.20 -13.07
N GLY A 49 9.83 -22.60 -12.09
CA GLY A 49 10.05 -23.18 -10.78
C GLY A 49 8.88 -22.97 -9.81
N GLU A 50 8.84 -23.78 -8.76
CA GLU A 50 7.94 -23.65 -7.63
C GLU A 50 8.67 -22.97 -6.46
N LEU A 51 8.09 -21.89 -5.93
CA LEU A 51 8.64 -21.15 -4.79
C LEU A 51 8.16 -21.74 -3.46
N SER A 52 9.09 -21.94 -2.53
CA SER A 52 8.81 -22.34 -1.14
C SER A 52 9.50 -21.42 -0.15
N ILE A 53 8.74 -20.79 0.75
CA ILE A 53 9.27 -19.98 1.85
C ILE A 53 9.37 -20.83 3.11
N ARG A 54 10.56 -20.86 3.72
CA ARG A 54 10.85 -21.63 4.94
C ARG A 54 11.28 -20.69 6.05
N LYS A 55 10.80 -20.93 7.28
CA LYS A 55 11.31 -20.23 8.46
C LYS A 55 12.65 -20.81 8.88
N SER A 56 13.64 -19.95 9.11
CA SER A 56 14.94 -20.31 9.69
C SER A 56 14.88 -20.31 11.23
N ALA A 57 15.90 -20.89 11.87
CA ALA A 57 15.95 -21.06 13.32
C ALA A 57 15.99 -19.74 14.11
N ASP A 58 16.44 -18.66 13.46
CA ASP A 58 16.46 -17.29 13.96
C ASP A 58 15.14 -16.53 13.73
N GLY A 59 14.14 -17.18 13.15
CA GLY A 59 12.84 -16.58 12.84
C GLY A 59 12.81 -15.79 11.52
N GLY A 60 13.90 -15.80 10.75
CA GLY A 60 13.92 -15.29 9.38
C GLY A 60 13.13 -16.17 8.40
N GLU A 61 12.99 -15.69 7.16
CA GLU A 61 12.40 -16.43 6.05
C GLU A 61 13.43 -16.61 4.94
N VAL A 62 13.49 -17.81 4.37
CA VAL A 62 14.38 -18.18 3.26
C VAL A 62 13.54 -18.75 2.13
N GLY A 63 13.67 -18.18 0.93
CA GLY A 63 13.01 -18.67 -0.26
C GLY A 63 13.84 -19.72 -0.99
N TYR A 64 13.20 -20.81 -1.39
CA TYR A 64 13.79 -21.85 -2.23
C TYR A 64 12.99 -21.97 -3.52
N CYS A 65 13.71 -22.12 -4.63
CA CYS A 65 13.16 -22.40 -5.94
C CYS A 65 13.39 -23.86 -6.31
N LYS A 66 12.30 -24.60 -6.54
CA LYS A 66 12.33 -25.96 -7.07
C LYS A 66 12.10 -25.91 -8.58
N LEU A 67 13.14 -26.15 -9.35
CA LEU A 67 13.11 -26.11 -10.82
C LEU A 67 12.41 -27.34 -11.41
N PRO A 68 11.93 -27.28 -12.67
CA PRO A 68 11.35 -28.44 -13.37
C PRO A 68 12.28 -29.65 -13.48
N SER A 69 13.59 -29.44 -13.41
CA SER A 69 14.60 -30.51 -13.35
C SER A 69 14.58 -31.29 -12.03
N GLY A 70 13.84 -30.81 -11.02
CA GLY A 70 13.83 -31.32 -9.65
C GLY A 70 14.92 -30.70 -8.77
N GLN A 71 15.81 -29.88 -9.32
CA GLN A 71 16.81 -29.16 -8.54
C GLN A 71 16.14 -28.13 -7.62
N GLU A 72 16.52 -28.14 -6.35
CA GLU A 72 16.18 -27.08 -5.40
C GLU A 72 17.40 -26.18 -5.16
N ILE A 73 17.20 -24.87 -5.22
CA ILE A 73 18.24 -23.85 -5.01
C ILE A 73 17.63 -22.65 -4.28
N GLU A 74 18.39 -21.99 -3.40
CA GLU A 74 17.95 -20.76 -2.74
C GLU A 74 17.66 -19.67 -3.79
N GLU A 75 16.55 -18.95 -3.65
CA GLU A 75 16.03 -18.06 -4.72
C GLU A 75 17.01 -16.94 -5.09
N TRP A 76 17.69 -16.34 -4.10
CA TRP A 76 18.63 -15.25 -4.35
C TRP A 76 19.96 -15.74 -4.91
N GLU A 77 20.41 -16.92 -4.52
CA GLU A 77 21.55 -17.60 -5.14
C GLU A 77 21.27 -17.86 -6.62
N PHE A 78 20.08 -18.38 -6.94
CA PHE A 78 19.69 -18.64 -8.32
C PHE A 78 19.61 -17.35 -9.14
N PHE A 79 18.93 -16.33 -8.61
CA PHE A 79 18.82 -15.02 -9.24
C PHE A 79 20.19 -14.38 -9.49
N ARG A 80 21.09 -14.35 -8.50
CA ARG A 80 22.42 -13.75 -8.67
C ARG A 80 23.31 -14.54 -9.64
N LYS A 81 23.17 -15.87 -9.71
CA LYS A 81 23.92 -16.69 -10.66
C LYS A 81 23.51 -16.42 -12.11
N SER A 82 22.24 -16.08 -12.36
CA SER A 82 21.77 -15.76 -13.72
C SER A 82 22.27 -14.41 -14.26
N GLN A 83 22.65 -13.48 -13.38
CA GLN A 83 23.14 -12.14 -13.75
C GLN A 83 24.65 -12.07 -14.04
N LYS A 84 25.41 -13.13 -13.74
CA LYS A 84 26.88 -13.14 -13.86
C LYS A 84 27.39 -13.65 -15.21
N GLN A 85 26.61 -13.47 -16.28
CA GLN A 85 27.04 -13.80 -17.65
C GLN A 85 27.76 -12.63 -18.32
#